data_AF-A0A918MPQ2-F1
#
_entry.id   AF-A0A918MPQ2-F1
#
_cell.length_a   1.000
_cell.length_b   1.000
_cell.length_c   1.000
_cell.angle_alpha   90.00
_cell.angle_beta   90.00
_cell.angle_gamma   90.00
#
_symmetry.space_group_name_H-M   'P 1'
#
loop_
_entity.id
_entity.type
_entity.pdbx_description
1 polymer ?
#
loop_
_entity_poly.entity_id
_entity_poly.type
_entity_poly.pdbx_seq_one_letter_code
_entity_poly.pdbx_strand_id
1 'polypeptide(L)' 'MAKQYDNEFKIMIVDLLKSGLKAKQISEDYGLNDGMIRRWKREYEAKSGDFDKKR' A
#
# COMPACT_ATOMS: atom_id res chain seq x y z
N MET A 1 -8.84 -16.25 6.07
CA MET A 1 -9.04 -14.93 6.70
C MET A 1 -8.20 -13.91 5.95
N ALA A 2 -8.78 -12.79 5.50
CA ALA A 2 -7.99 -11.72 4.90
C ALA A 2 -7.15 -11.05 6.00
N LYS A 3 -5.82 -10.97 5.83
CA LYS A 3 -4.98 -10.16 6.73
C LYS A 3 -5.47 -8.71 6.65
N GLN A 4 -5.92 -8.17 7.77
CA GLN A 4 -6.18 -6.74 7.89
C GLN A 4 -4.86 -6.05 8.25
N TYR A 5 -4.51 -5.06 7.45
CA TYR A 5 -3.44 -4.12 7.75
C TYR A 5 -4.08 -2.80 8.12
N ASP A 6 -3.55 -2.15 9.14
CA ASP A 6 -3.99 -0.81 9.54
C ASP A 6 -3.72 0.23 8.43
N ASN A 7 -4.35 1.40 8.55
CA ASN A 7 -4.26 2.46 7.56
C ASN A 7 -2.83 3.04 7.50
N GLU A 8 -2.21 3.29 8.65
CA GLU A 8 -0.87 3.89 8.75
C GLU A 8 0.19 3.03 8.05
N PHE A 9 0.13 1.71 8.21
CA PHE A 9 1.00 0.76 7.54
C PHE A 9 0.80 0.79 6.03
N LYS A 10 -0.44 0.85 5.55
CA LYS A 10 -0.71 0.96 4.10
C LYS A 10 -0.17 2.26 3.52
N ILE A 11 -0.31 3.37 4.25
CA ILE A 11 0.23 4.68 3.85
C ILE A 11 1.75 4.60 3.75
N MET A 12 2.43 4.06 4.78
CA MET A 12 3.88 3.84 4.77
C MET A 12 4.34 3.05 3.53
N ILE A 13 3.64 1.95 3.20
CA ILE A 13 3.96 1.12 2.03
C ILE A 13 3.81 1.90 0.71
N VAL A 14 2.77 2.75 0.59
CA VAL A 14 2.59 3.61 -0.58
C VAL A 14 3.64 4.71 -0.64
N ASP A 15 4.07 5.26 0.49
CA ASP A 15 5.13 6.27 0.52
C ASP A 15 6.47 5.67 0.07
N LEU A 16 6.80 4.46 0.50
CA LEU A 16 7.98 3.73 0.01
C LEU A 16 7.95 3.55 -1.52
N LEU A 17 6.79 3.17 -2.07
CA LEU A 17 6.61 3.10 -3.53
C LEU A 17 6.82 4.44 -4.23
N LYS A 18 6.36 5.54 -3.62
CA LYS A 18 6.51 6.90 -4.16
C LYS A 18 7.94 7.42 -4.06
N SER A 19 8.69 7.00 -3.05
CA SER A 19 10.13 7.26 -2.92
C SER A 19 10.97 6.52 -3.97
N GLY A 20 10.36 5.66 -4.79
CA GLY A 20 11.01 4.98 -5.91
C GLY A 20 11.33 3.50 -5.65
N LEU A 21 10.97 2.96 -4.48
CA LEU A 21 11.13 1.52 -4.23
C LEU A 21 10.18 0.72 -5.12
N LYS A 22 10.67 -0.43 -5.59
CA LYS A 22 9.88 -1.34 -6.42
C LYS A 22 8.95 -2.16 -5.53
N ALA A 23 7.73 -2.37 -5.99
CA ALA A 23 6.74 -3.18 -5.29
C ALA A 23 7.24 -4.62 -5.02
N LYS A 24 8.09 -5.18 -5.91
CA LYS A 24 8.75 -6.47 -5.68
C LYS A 24 9.71 -6.45 -4.48
N GLN A 25 10.49 -5.39 -4.32
CA GLN A 25 11.41 -5.26 -3.18
C GLN A 25 10.62 -5.14 -1.88
N ILE A 26 9.60 -4.29 -1.85
CA ILE A 26 8.70 -4.14 -0.69
C ILE A 26 7.97 -5.46 -0.38
N SER A 27 7.59 -6.22 -1.40
CA SER A 27 6.98 -7.54 -1.27
C SER A 27 7.91 -8.52 -0.54
N GLU A 28 9.19 -8.55 -0.91
CA GLU A 28 10.23 -9.39 -0.28
C GLU A 28 10.55 -8.92 1.14
N ASP A 29 10.75 -7.61 1.36
CA ASP A 29 11.15 -7.04 2.65
C ASP A 29 10.04 -7.15 3.72
N TYR A 30 8.78 -6.97 3.33
CA TYR A 30 7.64 -6.95 4.25
C TYR A 30 6.75 -8.20 4.16
N GLY A 31 7.10 -9.19 3.33
CA GLY A 31 6.31 -10.41 3.14
C GLY A 31 4.90 -10.14 2.59
N LEU A 32 4.76 -9.09 1.78
CA LEU A 32 3.50 -8.65 1.20
C LEU A 32 3.32 -9.20 -0.21
N ASN A 33 2.08 -9.24 -0.70
CA ASN A 33 1.83 -9.61 -2.09
C ASN A 33 2.01 -8.39 -3.02
N ASP A 34 2.79 -8.52 -4.10
CA ASP A 34 3.02 -7.43 -5.08
C ASP A 34 1.71 -6.87 -5.66
N GLY A 35 0.74 -7.73 -5.98
CA GLY A 35 -0.58 -7.31 -6.47
C GLY A 35 -1.35 -6.47 -5.44
N MET A 36 -1.22 -6.80 -4.15
CA MET A 36 -1.82 -6.06 -3.05
C MET A 36 -1.17 -4.68 -2.88
N ILE A 37 0.15 -4.61 -2.94
CA ILE A 37 0.92 -3.34 -2.89
C ILE A 37 0.49 -2.40 -4.03
N ARG A 38 0.39 -2.92 -5.26
CA ARG A 38 -0.06 -2.12 -6.42
C ARG A 38 -1.50 -1.66 -6.29
N ARG A 39 -2.38 -2.49 -5.71
CA ARG A 39 -3.77 -2.13 -5.43
C ARG A 39 -3.84 -0.99 -4.42
N TRP A 40 -3.05 -1.05 -3.34
CA TRP A 40 -2.99 0.03 -2.35
C TRP A 40 -2.56 1.36 -2.95
N LYS A 41 -1.56 1.37 -3.84
CA LYS A 41 -1.19 2.59 -4.56
C LYS A 41 -2.37 3.21 -5.31
N ARG A 42 -3.14 2.39 -6.04
CA ARG A 42 -4.33 2.86 -6.79
C ARG A 42 -5.42 3.38 -5.86
N GLU A 43 -5.68 2.68 -4.76
CA GLU A 43 -6.67 3.11 -3.77
C GLU A 43 -6.26 4.42 -3.08
N TYR A 44 -4.98 4.58 -2.76
CA TYR A 44 -4.42 5.82 -2.20
C TYR A 44 -4.60 7.00 -3.14
N GLU A 45 -4.28 6.83 -4.43
CA GLU A 45 -4.47 7.86 -5.46
C GLU A 45 -5.98 8.19 -5.64
N ALA A 46 -6.83 7.18 -5.67
CA ALA A 46 -8.28 7.35 -5.83
C ALA A 46 -8.97 8.02 -4.64
N LYS A 47 -8.42 7.87 -3.43
CA LYS A 47 -8.95 8.47 -2.19
C LYS A 47 -8.22 9.74 -1.76
N SER A 48 -7.41 10.34 -2.64
CA SER A 48 -6.64 11.56 -2.35
C SER A 48 -5.79 11.43 -1.07
N GLY A 49 -5.13 10.28 -0.93
CA GLY A 49 -4.08 10.05 0.05
C GLY A 49 -4.48 9.48 1.41
N ASP A 50 -5.68 8.92 1.54
CA ASP A 50 -6.10 8.28 2.80
C ASP A 50 -7.05 7.10 2.53
N PHE A 51 -6.71 5.91 3.03
CA PHE A 51 -7.53 4.72 2.81
C PHE A 51 -8.83 4.71 3.62
N ASP A 52 -8.95 5.52 4.69
CA ASP A 52 -10.14 5.58 5.53
C ASP A 52 -11.15 6.64 5.12
N LYS A 53 -10.81 7.49 4.13
CA LYS A 53 -11.81 8.37 3.53
C LYS A 53 -12.95 7.53 2.97
N LYS A 54 -14.14 7.69 3.58
CA LYS A 54 -15.40 7.22 3.03
C LYS A 54 -15.70 8.05 1.79
N ARG A 55 -16.06 7.35 0.72
CA ARG A 55 -16.51 7.95 -0.54
C ARG A 55 -17.82 8.69 -0.33
#